data_AF-A0A662SA29-F1
#
_entry.id   AF-A0A662SA29-F1
#
_cell.length_a   1.000
_cell.length_b   1.000
_cell.length_c   1.000
_cell.angle_alpha   90.00
_cell.angle_beta   90.00
_cell.angle_gamma   90.00
#
_symmetry.space_group_name_H-M   'P 1'
#
loop_
_entity.id
_entity.type
_entity.pdbx_description
1 polymer ?
#
loop_
_entity_poly.entity_id
_entity_poly.type
_entity_poly.pdbx_seq_one_letter_code
_entity_poly.pdbx_strand_id
1 'polypeptide(L)' 'MVTMNCPACKGKTEVEKTIIKNDRVFRYRRCKKCGKRFKTVEMISDGWDYKGLLKKIKSMIEDVGL' A
#
# COMPACT_ATOMS: atom_id res chain seq x y z
N MET A 1 8.55 -3.30 -5.27
CA MET A 1 7.16 -3.18 -5.75
C MET A 1 6.27 -4.06 -4.89
N VAL A 2 5.30 -3.48 -4.15
CA VAL A 2 4.36 -4.29 -3.35
C VAL A 2 3.37 -4.97 -4.29
N THR A 3 3.33 -6.30 -4.27
CA THR A 3 2.40 -7.09 -5.10
C THR A 3 1.10 -7.29 -4.32
N MET A 4 0.00 -6.70 -4.80
CA MET A 4 -1.31 -6.83 -4.18
C MET A 4 -2.01 -8.12 -4.64
N ASN A 5 -2.54 -8.89 -3.69
CA ASN A 5 -3.35 -10.07 -3.97
C ASN A 5 -4.83 -9.69 -4.21
N CYS A 6 -5.53 -10.52 -4.96
CA CYS A 6 -6.95 -10.31 -5.24
C CYS A 6 -7.76 -10.39 -3.93
N PRO A 7 -8.60 -9.39 -3.61
CA PRO A 7 -9.39 -9.42 -2.38
C PRO A 7 -10.42 -10.55 -2.36
N ALA A 8 -10.86 -11.06 -3.52
CA ALA A 8 -11.87 -12.11 -3.62
C ALA A 8 -11.30 -13.54 -3.53
N CYS A 9 -10.17 -13.82 -4.19
CA CYS A 9 -9.63 -15.19 -4.30
C CYS A 9 -8.17 -15.33 -3.87
N LYS A 10 -7.57 -14.24 -3.37
CA LYS A 10 -6.14 -14.13 -2.98
C LYS A 10 -5.13 -14.42 -4.10
N GLY A 11 -5.58 -14.62 -5.34
CA GLY A 11 -4.71 -14.84 -6.50
C GLY A 11 -3.92 -13.60 -6.93
N LYS A 12 -2.90 -13.83 -7.78
CA LYS A 12 -2.06 -12.76 -8.35
C LYS A 12 -2.87 -11.77 -9.18
N THR A 13 -2.45 -10.52 -9.18
CA THR A 13 -3.13 -9.43 -9.90
C THR A 13 -2.16 -8.72 -10.84
N GLU A 14 -2.69 -8.20 -11.94
CA GLU A 14 -1.99 -7.33 -12.88
C GLU A 14 -2.61 -5.94 -12.87
N VAL A 15 -1.81 -4.91 -13.14
CA VAL A 15 -2.28 -3.54 -13.30
C VAL A 15 -2.59 -3.34 -14.78
N GLU A 16 -3.85 -3.02 -15.10
CA GLU A 16 -4.30 -2.71 -16.46
C GLU A 16 -4.15 -1.22 -16.78
N LYS A 17 -4.32 -0.34 -15.77
CA LYS A 17 -4.25 1.11 -15.94
C LYS A 17 -3.77 1.79 -14.67
N THR A 18 -2.92 2.80 -14.82
CA THR A 18 -2.52 3.70 -13.74
C THR A 18 -2.95 5.13 -14.09
N ILE A 19 -3.56 5.83 -13.14
CA ILE A 19 -3.90 7.26 -13.26
C ILE A 19 -3.30 7.96 -12.05
N ILE A 20 -2.49 8.99 -12.30
CA ILE A 20 -1.90 9.83 -11.25
C ILE A 20 -2.68 11.15 -11.26
N LYS A 21 -3.20 11.55 -10.09
CA LYS A 21 -3.90 12.83 -9.93
C LYS A 21 -3.61 13.38 -8.55
N ASN A 22 -3.05 14.59 -8.50
CA ASN A 22 -2.59 15.24 -7.27
C ASN A 22 -1.64 14.32 -6.49
N ASP A 23 -1.93 14.09 -5.22
CA ASP A 23 -1.25 13.23 -4.25
C ASP A 23 -1.71 11.76 -4.31
N ARG A 24 -2.41 11.32 -5.37
CA ARG A 24 -2.99 9.98 -5.45
C ARG A 24 -2.62 9.24 -6.72
N VAL A 25 -2.31 7.96 -6.57
CA VAL A 25 -2.12 6.98 -7.64
C VAL A 25 -3.27 5.99 -7.62
N PHE A 26 -4.11 6.06 -8.65
CA PHE A 26 -5.20 5.11 -8.87
C PHE A 26 -4.68 3.99 -9.78
N ARG A 27 -4.76 2.73 -9.32
CA ARG A 27 -4.42 1.57 -10.15
C ARG A 27 -5.64 0.70 -10.34
N TYR A 28 -5.97 0.43 -11.60
CA TYR A 28 -7.01 -0.50 -12.00
C TYR A 28 -6.34 -1.84 -12.24
N ARG A 29 -6.84 -2.87 -11.56
CA ARG A 29 -6.23 -4.19 -11.49
C ARG A 29 -7.20 -5.27 -11.91
N ARG A 30 -6.67 -6.30 -12.56
CA ARG A 30 -7.39 -7.55 -12.87
C ARG A 30 -6.73 -8.72 -12.15
N CYS A 31 -7.55 -9.59 -11.56
CA CYS A 31 -7.03 -10.85 -11.03
C CYS A 31 -6.77 -11.85 -12.16
N LYS A 32 -5.56 -12.40 -12.22
CA LYS A 32 -5.19 -13.44 -13.20
C LYS A 32 -5.83 -14.81 -12.90
N LYS A 33 -6.35 -15.03 -11.69
CA LYS A 33 -7.01 -16.28 -11.28
C LYS A 33 -8.53 -16.25 -11.48
N CYS A 34 -9.24 -15.29 -10.89
CA CYS A 34 -10.70 -15.24 -10.95
C CYS A 34 -11.26 -14.17 -11.90
N GLY A 35 -10.41 -13.40 -12.59
CA GLY A 35 -10.83 -12.36 -13.54
C GLY A 35 -11.42 -11.09 -12.94
N LYS A 36 -11.67 -11.04 -11.62
CA LYS A 36 -12.27 -9.86 -10.95
C LYS A 36 -11.43 -8.60 -11.19
N ARG A 37 -12.11 -7.51 -11.58
CA ARG A 37 -11.54 -6.17 -11.72
C ARG A 37 -11.81 -5.33 -10.48
N PHE A 38 -10.84 -4.53 -10.07
CA PHE A 38 -10.97 -3.64 -8.92
C PHE A 38 -9.97 -2.47 -9.00
N LYS A 39 -10.17 -1.46 -8.16
CA LYS A 39 -9.33 -0.25 -8.10
C LYS A 39 -8.63 -0.18 -6.76
N THR A 40 -7.34 0.15 -6.75
CA THR A 40 -6.58 0.52 -5.55
C THR A 40 -6.20 1.98 -5.61
N VAL A 41 -6.15 2.63 -4.45
CA VAL A 41 -5.74 4.03 -4.32
C VAL A 41 -4.52 4.05 -3.39
N GLU A 42 -3.40 4.56 -3.90
CA GLU A 42 -2.17 4.78 -3.15
C GLU A 42 -2.02 6.29 -2.97
N MET A 43 -1.72 6.76 -1.75
CA MET A 43 -1.38 8.16 -1.51
C MET A 43 0.13 8.33 -1.66
N ILE A 44 0.54 9.38 -2.37
CA ILE A 44 1.92 9.84 -2.44
C ILE A 44 2.12 10.72 -1.22
N SER A 45 2.83 10.21 -0.21
CA SER A 45 3.27 11.04 0.92
C SER A 45 4.65 11.59 0.60
N ASP A 46 4.73 12.89 0.36
CA ASP A 46 6.01 13.63 0.26
C ASP A 46 6.57 13.79 1.68
N GLY A 47 7.17 12.74 2.22
CA GLY A 47 7.75 12.77 3.56
C GLY A 47 8.05 11.41 4.13
N TRP A 48 9.09 11.38 4.98
CA TRP A 48 9.35 10.26 5.88
C TRP A 48 8.13 10.06 6.78
N ASP A 49 7.77 8.80 7.08
CA ASP A 49 6.72 8.49 8.04
C ASP A 49 7.20 8.85 9.46
N TYR A 50 7.24 10.13 9.77
CA TYR A 50 7.73 10.65 11.05
C TYR A 50 6.91 10.09 12.21
N LYS A 51 5.60 9.83 12.03
CA LYS A 51 4.77 9.21 13.07
C LYS A 51 5.17 7.76 13.33
N GLY A 52 5.39 6.97 12.28
CA GLY A 52 5.91 5.61 12.40
C GLY A 52 7.31 5.57 13.01
N LEU A 53 8.18 6.51 12.61
CA LEU A 53 9.54 6.63 13.12
C LEU A 53 9.55 7.02 14.61
N LEU A 54 8.74 8.00 15.00
CA LEU A 54 8.56 8.41 16.41
C LEU A 54 7.97 7.28 17.25
N LYS A 55 7.00 6.53 16.73
CA LYS A 55 6.43 5.37 17.43
C LYS A 55 7.48 4.28 17.67
N LYS A 56 8.35 4.05 16.68
CA LYS A 56 9.46 3.10 16.80
C LYS A 56 10.50 3.56 17.81
N ILE A 57 10.87 4.85 17.81
CA ILE A 57 11.77 5.45 18.81
C ILE A 57 11.18 5.31 20.22
N LYS A 58 9.89 5.61 20.40
CA LYS A 58 9.21 5.48 21.69
C LYS A 58 9.24 4.04 22.22
N SER A 59 8.93 3.06 21.37
CA SER A 59 9.03 1.64 21.72
C SER A 59 10.44 1.24 22.12
N MET A 60 11.47 1.72 21.40
CA MET A 60 12.86 1.41 21.73
C MET A 60 13.31 2.03 23.05
N ILE A 61 12.80 3.21 23.43
CA ILE A 61 13.09 3.84 24.74
C ILE A 61 12.41 3.05 25.86
N GLU A 62 11.15 2.67 25.68
CA GLU A 62 10.39 1.88 26.65
C GLU A 62 11.02 0.50 26.88
N ASP A 63 11.55 -0.14 25.82
CA ASP A 63 12.26 -1.43 25.91
C ASP A 63 13.63 -1.33 26.60
N VAL A 64 14.24 -0.13 26.63
CA VAL A 64 15.54 0.14 27.30
C VAL A 64 15.35 0.56 28.76
N GLY A 65 14.12 0.79 29.23
CA GLY A 65 13.80 1.01 30.64
C GLY A 65 14.27 2.36 31.21
N LEU A 66 14.16 3.44 30.42
CA LEU A 66 14.28 4.83 30.90
C LEU A 66 12.91 5.45 31.17
#